data_AF-A0A7W8EIH9-F1
#
_entry.id   AF-A0A7W8EIH9-F1
#
_cell.length_a   1.000
_cell.length_b   1.000
_cell.length_c   1.000
_cell.angle_alpha   90.00
_cell.angle_beta   90.00
_cell.angle_gamma   90.00
#
_symmetry.space_group_name_H-M   'P 1'
#
loop_
_entity.id
_entity.type
_entity.pdbx_description
1 polymer ?
#
loop_
_entity_poly.entity_id
_entity_poly.type
_entity_poly.pdbx_seq_one_letter_code
_entity_poly.pdbx_strand_id
1 'polypeptide(L)'
;MTEGEESFDERLGAAFAEGRTALCLSLLKDADLALPMSRAAFEGTEPIVWPTAEADGRTWVLAYTSPEAMAIGFGQITEHFRVVSMVELAAGWPDPHWGLAINPGLPVAFNLESGTVARLAVPTLVQDLALAPESGVPVVQKLLRASEIHALLTGGEPRVSGYCHHALDVSHIATPAVLADALAQPDFLTSDGSLNLLRWRPVGLEMYRTPYGGTDEARREAVAGWVVEEPPFVGLGLVPNRDQVIREYKVYGVALTHGAEIWELTSAGTEIRRAVYHGDVRRWFAVGRAT
;
A
#
# COMPACT_ATOMS: atom_id res chain seq x y z
N MET A 1 -29.25 -0.47 -29.03
CA MET A 1 -28.89 -1.83 -28.59
C MET A 1 -27.45 -1.76 -28.14
N THR A 2 -27.25 -1.17 -26.97
CA THR A 2 -26.03 -1.29 -26.17
C THR A 2 -26.29 -2.52 -25.30
N GLU A 3 -25.52 -3.58 -25.51
CA GLU A 3 -25.44 -4.67 -24.51
C GLU A 3 -25.13 -4.00 -23.17
N GLY A 4 -26.06 -4.11 -22.23
CA GLY A 4 -25.85 -3.53 -20.90
C GLY A 4 -24.66 -4.24 -20.28
N GLU A 5 -23.61 -3.50 -19.94
CA GLU A 5 -22.56 -4.03 -19.10
C GLU A 5 -23.21 -4.56 -17.82
N GLU A 6 -22.97 -5.84 -17.53
CA GLU A 6 -23.43 -6.47 -16.30
C GLU A 6 -22.89 -5.68 -15.11
N SER A 7 -23.79 -5.25 -14.22
CA SER A 7 -23.44 -4.42 -13.06
C SER A 7 -22.43 -5.15 -12.17
N PHE A 8 -21.63 -4.39 -11.41
CA PHE A 8 -20.71 -4.96 -10.41
C PHE A 8 -21.43 -5.94 -9.47
N ASP A 9 -22.61 -5.55 -8.95
CA ASP A 9 -23.39 -6.36 -8.01
C ASP A 9 -23.95 -7.64 -8.68
N GLU A 10 -24.29 -7.58 -9.96
CA GLU A 10 -24.74 -8.75 -10.74
C GLU A 10 -23.59 -9.75 -10.94
N ARG A 11 -22.42 -9.26 -11.35
CA ARG A 11 -21.20 -10.08 -11.52
C ARG A 11 -20.77 -10.71 -10.19
N LEU A 12 -20.81 -9.94 -9.11
CA LEU A 12 -20.46 -10.42 -7.76
C LEU A 12 -21.47 -11.48 -7.30
N GLY A 13 -22.77 -11.25 -7.52
CA GLY A 13 -23.84 -12.19 -7.20
C GLY A 13 -23.76 -13.50 -7.99
N ALA A 14 -23.47 -13.44 -9.29
CA ALA A 14 -23.27 -14.61 -10.14
C ALA A 14 -22.07 -15.44 -9.65
N ALA A 15 -20.93 -14.80 -9.39
CA ALA A 15 -19.75 -15.46 -8.84
C ALA A 15 -20.03 -16.12 -7.47
N PHE A 16 -20.79 -15.43 -6.61
CA PHE A 16 -21.17 -15.93 -5.29
C PHE A 16 -22.10 -17.15 -5.37
N ALA A 17 -23.13 -17.10 -6.22
CA ALA A 17 -24.08 -18.19 -6.42
C ALA A 17 -23.41 -19.47 -6.92
N GLU A 18 -22.35 -19.32 -7.72
CA GLU A 18 -21.53 -20.43 -8.22
C GLU A 18 -20.42 -20.88 -7.25
N GLY A 19 -20.31 -20.27 -6.07
CA GLY A 19 -19.28 -20.60 -5.08
C GLY A 19 -17.85 -20.25 -5.52
N ARG A 20 -17.69 -19.29 -6.46
CA ARG A 20 -16.38 -18.88 -7.00
C ARG A 20 -15.72 -17.83 -6.11
N THR A 21 -15.33 -18.20 -4.89
CA THR A 21 -14.76 -17.28 -3.88
C THR A 21 -13.58 -16.46 -4.40
N ALA A 22 -12.65 -17.07 -5.15
CA ALA A 22 -11.50 -16.36 -5.70
C ALA A 22 -11.90 -15.23 -6.68
N LEU A 23 -12.97 -15.46 -7.47
CA LEU A 23 -13.50 -14.44 -8.38
C LEU A 23 -14.19 -13.33 -7.59
N CYS A 24 -14.98 -13.65 -6.56
CA CYS A 24 -15.59 -12.63 -5.69
C CYS A 24 -14.52 -11.73 -5.05
N LEU A 25 -13.47 -12.32 -4.48
CA LEU A 25 -12.36 -11.57 -3.88
C LEU A 25 -11.62 -10.71 -4.91
N SER A 26 -11.43 -11.22 -6.12
CA SER A 26 -10.84 -10.44 -7.22
C SER A 26 -11.72 -9.27 -7.65
N LEU A 27 -13.05 -9.40 -7.63
CA LEU A 27 -13.97 -8.30 -7.90
C LEU A 27 -13.92 -7.26 -6.79
N LEU A 28 -13.98 -7.71 -5.52
CA LEU A 28 -13.95 -6.82 -4.35
C LEU A 28 -12.64 -6.05 -4.20
N LYS A 29 -11.53 -6.58 -4.71
CA LYS A 29 -10.23 -5.91 -4.71
C LYS A 29 -10.28 -4.52 -5.36
N ASP A 30 -10.96 -4.43 -6.50
CA ASP A 30 -11.03 -3.20 -7.31
C ASP A 30 -12.34 -2.43 -7.07
N ALA A 31 -13.10 -2.78 -6.02
CA ALA A 31 -14.38 -2.19 -5.72
C ALA A 31 -14.25 -0.90 -4.90
N ASP A 32 -15.07 0.08 -5.27
CA ASP A 32 -15.36 1.25 -4.45
C ASP A 32 -16.52 0.91 -3.51
N LEU A 33 -16.30 1.09 -2.20
CA LEU A 33 -17.27 0.70 -1.18
C LEU A 33 -17.91 1.93 -0.53
N ALA A 34 -19.23 1.90 -0.39
CA ALA A 34 -20.00 2.88 0.35
C ALA A 34 -19.96 2.55 1.85
N LEU A 35 -19.44 3.47 2.66
CA LEU A 35 -19.45 3.41 4.11
C LEU A 35 -20.49 4.40 4.64
N PRO A 36 -21.49 3.95 5.42
CA PRO A 36 -22.46 4.84 6.06
C PRO A 36 -21.78 5.93 6.88
N MET A 37 -22.33 7.15 6.87
CA MET A 37 -21.88 8.24 7.73
C MET A 37 -23.07 9.03 8.28
N SER A 38 -22.91 9.62 9.48
CA SER A 38 -23.95 10.48 10.04
C SER A 38 -24.08 11.77 9.21
N ARG A 39 -25.28 12.36 9.23
CA ARG A 39 -25.52 13.69 8.64
C ARG A 39 -24.61 14.76 9.28
N ALA A 40 -24.41 14.69 10.60
CA ALA A 40 -23.54 15.63 11.31
C ALA A 40 -22.09 15.55 10.84
N ALA A 41 -21.58 14.34 10.60
CA ALA A 41 -20.25 14.13 10.01
C ALA A 41 -20.17 14.67 8.57
N PHE A 42 -21.24 14.52 7.76
CA PHE A 42 -21.29 15.05 6.40
C PHE A 42 -21.32 16.59 6.38
N GLU A 43 -22.09 17.20 7.28
CA GLU A 43 -22.15 18.66 7.46
C GLU A 43 -20.89 19.24 8.14
N GLY A 44 -19.93 18.39 8.52
CA GLY A 44 -18.68 18.79 9.17
C GLY A 44 -18.87 19.28 10.61
N THR A 45 -20.02 19.00 11.23
CA THR A 45 -20.32 19.37 12.62
C THR A 45 -19.80 18.34 13.62
N GLU A 46 -19.48 17.13 13.15
CA GLU A 46 -18.83 16.06 13.92
C GLU A 46 -17.68 15.43 13.12
N PRO A 47 -16.69 14.79 13.77
CA PRO A 47 -15.68 14.02 13.08
C PRO A 47 -16.26 12.80 12.35
N ILE A 48 -15.68 12.45 11.21
CA ILE A 48 -16.00 11.21 10.50
C ILE A 48 -15.49 10.02 11.32
N VAL A 49 -16.37 9.09 11.65
CA VAL A 49 -16.06 7.85 12.37
C VAL A 49 -16.25 6.63 11.46
N TRP A 50 -15.57 5.53 11.80
CA TRP A 50 -15.79 4.25 11.15
C TRP A 50 -17.19 3.73 11.49
N PRO A 51 -18.04 3.38 10.51
CA PRO A 51 -19.31 2.74 10.79
C PRO A 51 -19.05 1.31 11.27
N THR A 52 -19.33 1.02 12.54
CA THR A 52 -19.03 -0.29 13.13
C THR A 52 -20.25 -0.98 13.72
N ALA A 53 -20.21 -2.31 13.76
CA ALA A 53 -21.09 -3.16 14.56
C ALA A 53 -20.30 -4.23 15.31
N GLU A 54 -20.81 -4.64 16.46
CA GLU A 54 -20.28 -5.77 17.23
C GLU A 54 -21.02 -7.05 16.83
N ALA A 55 -20.28 -8.07 16.39
CA ALA A 55 -20.82 -9.39 16.09
C ALA A 55 -19.77 -10.48 16.39
N ASP A 56 -20.21 -11.57 17.01
CA ASP A 56 -19.36 -12.71 17.38
C ASP A 56 -18.10 -12.34 18.19
N GLY A 57 -18.21 -11.29 19.04
CA GLY A 57 -17.10 -10.81 19.87
C GLY A 57 -16.01 -10.06 19.10
N ARG A 58 -16.27 -9.65 17.86
CA ARG A 58 -15.39 -8.84 17.02
C ARG A 58 -16.12 -7.58 16.55
N THR A 59 -15.38 -6.47 16.48
CA THR A 59 -15.84 -5.24 15.83
C THR A 59 -15.69 -5.36 14.31
N TRP A 60 -16.74 -5.00 13.59
CA TRP A 60 -16.80 -5.05 12.12
C TRP A 60 -17.04 -3.66 11.56
N VAL A 61 -16.18 -3.20 10.66
CA VAL A 61 -16.43 -2.01 9.82
C VAL A 61 -17.46 -2.40 8.76
N LEU A 62 -18.52 -1.61 8.63
CA LEU A 62 -19.62 -1.86 7.71
C LEU A 62 -19.37 -1.13 6.39
N ALA A 63 -19.42 -1.88 5.30
CA ALA A 63 -19.25 -1.36 3.95
C ALA A 63 -20.24 -2.02 3.00
N TYR A 64 -20.59 -1.32 1.92
CA TYR A 64 -21.55 -1.79 0.93
C TYR A 64 -21.02 -1.60 -0.47
N THR A 65 -21.38 -2.49 -1.37
CA THR A 65 -20.90 -2.47 -2.77
C THR A 65 -21.57 -1.39 -3.62
N SER A 66 -22.67 -0.82 -3.13
CA SER A 66 -23.38 0.29 -3.74
C SER A 66 -24.21 1.07 -2.70
N PRO A 67 -24.55 2.34 -2.95
CA PRO A 67 -25.51 3.09 -2.12
C PRO A 67 -26.89 2.41 -2.04
N GLU A 68 -27.32 1.74 -3.12
CA GLU A 68 -28.55 0.95 -3.16
C GLU A 68 -28.47 -0.26 -2.21
N ALA A 69 -27.37 -1.00 -2.25
CA ALA A 69 -27.10 -2.09 -1.30
C ALA A 69 -27.07 -1.56 0.15
N MET A 70 -26.45 -0.40 0.39
CA MET A 70 -26.42 0.25 1.69
C MET A 70 -27.83 0.59 2.20
N ALA A 71 -28.68 1.18 1.36
CA ALA A 71 -30.04 1.55 1.73
C ALA A 71 -30.88 0.33 2.14
N ILE A 72 -30.64 -0.82 1.52
CA ILE A 72 -31.34 -2.08 1.85
C ILE A 72 -30.77 -2.72 3.12
N GLY A 73 -29.44 -2.86 3.21
CA GLY A 73 -28.78 -3.65 4.25
C GLY A 73 -28.59 -2.92 5.58
N PHE A 74 -28.37 -1.61 5.56
CA PHE A 74 -28.13 -0.82 6.79
C PHE A 74 -29.42 -0.56 7.59
N GLY A 75 -30.59 -0.70 6.96
CA GLY A 75 -31.90 -0.63 7.64
C GLY A 75 -32.29 0.76 8.16
N GLN A 76 -31.45 1.78 7.96
CA GLN A 76 -31.75 3.19 8.20
C GLN A 76 -31.66 3.96 6.88
N ILE A 77 -32.54 4.94 6.69
CA ILE A 77 -32.41 5.91 5.60
C ILE A 77 -31.19 6.77 5.90
N THR A 78 -30.01 6.31 5.52
CA THR A 78 -28.78 7.11 5.54
C THR A 78 -28.58 7.69 4.14
N GLU A 79 -28.91 8.98 3.99
CA GLU A 79 -28.67 9.71 2.73
C GLU A 79 -27.17 10.00 2.53
N HIS A 80 -26.37 9.88 3.58
CA HIS A 80 -24.96 10.25 3.57
C HIS A 80 -24.08 9.00 3.69
N PHE A 81 -23.09 8.94 2.82
CA PHE A 81 -22.05 7.91 2.80
C PHE A 81 -20.76 8.51 2.26
N ARG A 82 -19.65 7.83 2.56
CA ARG A 82 -18.37 8.07 1.88
C ARG A 82 -18.05 6.87 0.99
N VAL A 83 -17.46 7.14 -0.16
CA VAL A 83 -16.91 6.10 -1.04
C VAL A 83 -15.45 5.92 -0.69
N VAL A 84 -15.02 4.68 -0.50
CA VAL A 84 -13.65 4.33 -0.12
C VAL A 84 -13.24 3.07 -0.86
N SER A 85 -12.07 3.09 -1.49
CA SER A 85 -11.47 1.92 -2.13
C SER A 85 -10.91 0.93 -1.09
N MET A 86 -10.68 -0.33 -1.49
CA MET A 86 -10.00 -1.33 -0.65
C MET A 86 -8.63 -0.84 -0.14
N VAL A 87 -7.94 -0.07 -0.99
CA VAL A 87 -6.61 0.49 -0.73
C VAL A 87 -6.66 1.55 0.37
N GLU A 88 -7.59 2.50 0.28
CA GLU A 88 -7.77 3.55 1.29
C GLU A 88 -8.26 2.96 2.62
N LEU A 89 -9.09 1.91 2.59
CA LEU A 89 -9.46 1.16 3.79
C LEU A 89 -8.22 0.60 4.48
N ALA A 90 -7.33 -0.09 3.74
CA ALA A 90 -6.11 -0.64 4.32
C ALA A 90 -5.16 0.45 4.84
N ALA A 91 -5.04 1.60 4.16
CA ALA A 91 -4.19 2.71 4.57
C ALA A 91 -4.65 3.34 5.90
N GLY A 92 -5.97 3.47 6.07
CA GLY A 92 -6.59 4.09 7.23
C GLY A 92 -7.06 3.13 8.32
N TRP A 93 -6.74 1.83 8.22
CA TRP A 93 -7.41 0.80 9.01
C TRP A 93 -7.24 1.04 10.52
N PRO A 94 -8.33 1.10 11.30
CA PRO A 94 -8.30 1.62 12.68
C PRO A 94 -7.67 0.66 13.68
N ASP A 95 -7.95 -0.64 13.58
CA ASP A 95 -7.47 -1.66 14.51
C ASP A 95 -7.30 -3.00 13.76
N PRO A 96 -6.13 -3.66 13.86
CA PRO A 96 -5.89 -4.93 13.19
C PRO A 96 -6.79 -6.08 13.68
N HIS A 97 -7.44 -5.99 14.83
CA HIS A 97 -8.37 -7.02 15.33
C HIS A 97 -9.79 -6.89 14.74
N TRP A 98 -10.09 -5.76 14.10
CA TRP A 98 -11.40 -5.52 13.49
C TRP A 98 -11.49 -6.21 12.12
N GLY A 99 -12.70 -6.61 11.74
CA GLY A 99 -12.99 -7.12 10.40
C GLY A 99 -13.72 -6.10 9.52
N LEU A 100 -13.84 -6.39 8.23
CA LEU A 100 -14.69 -5.71 7.26
C LEU A 100 -15.92 -6.58 6.97
N ALA A 101 -17.10 -6.07 7.22
CA ALA A 101 -18.36 -6.68 6.81
C ALA A 101 -18.87 -5.94 5.57
N ILE A 102 -18.84 -6.63 4.43
CA ILE A 102 -19.34 -6.14 3.15
C ILE A 102 -20.77 -6.65 2.96
N ASN A 103 -21.68 -5.73 2.67
CA ASN A 103 -23.11 -6.00 2.47
C ASN A 103 -23.78 -6.76 3.63
N PRO A 104 -23.51 -6.40 4.91
CA PRO A 104 -24.14 -7.07 6.04
C PRO A 104 -25.67 -7.00 5.92
N GLY A 105 -26.33 -8.13 6.17
CA GLY A 105 -27.79 -8.26 6.05
C GLY A 105 -28.32 -8.49 4.63
N LEU A 106 -27.47 -8.50 3.60
CA LEU A 106 -27.85 -8.83 2.24
C LEU A 106 -27.55 -10.30 1.88
N PRO A 107 -28.17 -10.86 0.82
CA PRO A 107 -27.92 -12.25 0.40
C PRO A 107 -26.48 -12.52 -0.05
N VAL A 108 -25.82 -11.52 -0.63
CA VAL A 108 -24.43 -11.58 -1.10
C VAL A 108 -23.60 -10.72 -0.15
N ALA A 109 -23.09 -11.35 0.91
CA ALA A 109 -22.36 -10.70 1.99
C ALA A 109 -21.03 -11.39 2.26
N PHE A 110 -20.04 -10.62 2.73
CA PHE A 110 -18.69 -11.12 3.02
C PHE A 110 -18.18 -10.56 4.33
N ASN A 111 -17.52 -11.41 5.11
CA ASN A 111 -16.77 -11.03 6.30
C ASN A 111 -15.29 -11.25 6.02
N LEU A 112 -14.51 -10.17 5.94
CA LEU A 112 -13.08 -10.20 5.67
C LEU A 112 -12.31 -9.80 6.92
N GLU A 113 -11.31 -10.58 7.29
CA GLU A 113 -10.37 -10.16 8.33
C GLU A 113 -9.46 -9.03 7.82
N SER A 114 -8.92 -8.22 8.72
CA SER A 114 -7.98 -7.13 8.40
C SER A 114 -6.80 -7.59 7.53
N GLY A 115 -6.24 -8.77 7.81
CA GLY A 115 -5.19 -9.37 6.99
C GLY A 115 -5.64 -9.73 5.57
N THR A 116 -6.93 -10.04 5.37
CA THR A 116 -7.50 -10.25 4.04
C THR A 116 -7.72 -8.91 3.33
N VAL A 117 -8.23 -7.89 4.03
CA VAL A 117 -8.34 -6.51 3.50
C VAL A 117 -6.98 -6.03 2.99
N ALA A 118 -5.92 -6.18 3.78
CA ALA A 118 -4.57 -5.78 3.41
C ALA A 118 -4.01 -6.54 2.20
N ARG A 119 -4.32 -7.84 2.07
CA ARG A 119 -3.91 -8.68 0.93
C ARG A 119 -4.66 -8.37 -0.36
N LEU A 120 -5.91 -7.91 -0.26
CA LEU A 120 -6.66 -7.44 -1.41
C LEU A 120 -6.20 -6.05 -1.83
N ALA A 121 -6.03 -5.15 -0.87
CA ALA A 121 -5.61 -3.77 -1.07
C ALA A 121 -4.24 -3.65 -1.76
N VAL A 122 -3.25 -4.40 -1.27
CA VAL A 122 -1.85 -4.24 -1.70
C VAL A 122 -1.41 -5.44 -2.52
N PRO A 123 -1.44 -5.35 -3.87
CA PRO A 123 -0.85 -6.40 -4.69
C PRO A 123 0.66 -6.48 -4.45
N THR A 124 1.17 -7.70 -4.41
CA THR A 124 2.62 -7.98 -4.38
C THR A 124 3.25 -7.63 -5.72
N LEU A 125 4.58 -7.40 -5.73
CA LEU A 125 5.32 -7.17 -6.98
C LEU A 125 5.15 -8.31 -8.01
N VAL A 126 4.99 -9.55 -7.52
CA VAL A 126 4.71 -10.72 -8.38
C VAL A 126 3.34 -10.59 -9.06
N GLN A 127 2.32 -10.16 -8.31
CA GLN A 127 0.97 -9.97 -8.84
C GLN A 127 0.91 -8.80 -9.82
N ASP A 128 1.57 -7.68 -9.52
CA ASP A 128 1.66 -6.54 -10.44
C ASP A 128 2.27 -6.95 -11.79
N LEU A 129 3.41 -7.66 -11.75
CA LEU A 129 4.06 -8.13 -12.97
C LEU A 129 3.20 -9.12 -13.75
N ALA A 130 2.43 -9.97 -13.05
CA ALA A 130 1.51 -10.89 -13.70
C ALA A 130 0.31 -10.18 -14.34
N LEU A 131 -0.16 -9.07 -13.76
CA LEU A 131 -1.28 -8.28 -14.27
C LEU A 131 -0.88 -7.39 -15.45
N ALA A 132 0.35 -6.86 -15.46
CA ALA A 132 0.86 -5.96 -16.50
C ALA A 132 2.29 -6.34 -16.93
N PRO A 133 2.49 -7.52 -17.55
CA PRO A 133 3.83 -8.02 -17.90
C PRO A 133 4.58 -7.09 -18.86
N GLU A 134 3.86 -6.35 -19.72
CA GLU A 134 4.40 -5.36 -20.65
C GLU A 134 4.99 -4.12 -19.97
N SER A 135 4.57 -3.82 -18.74
CA SER A 135 5.15 -2.73 -17.94
C SER A 135 6.55 -3.07 -17.44
N GLY A 136 6.95 -4.35 -17.52
CA GLY A 136 8.24 -4.85 -17.07
C GLY A 136 8.36 -4.90 -15.54
N VAL A 137 9.56 -5.23 -15.07
CA VAL A 137 9.80 -5.35 -13.62
C VAL A 137 9.66 -3.97 -12.95
N PRO A 138 8.80 -3.84 -11.91
CA PRO A 138 8.58 -2.59 -11.21
C PRO A 138 9.86 -2.06 -10.57
N VAL A 139 10.05 -0.75 -10.57
CA VAL A 139 11.19 -0.12 -9.87
C VAL A 139 10.83 0.05 -8.40
N VAL A 140 11.73 -0.34 -7.51
CA VAL A 140 11.61 -0.05 -6.07
C VAL A 140 12.60 1.06 -5.67
N GLN A 141 12.25 1.79 -4.61
CA GLN A 141 13.00 2.92 -4.09
C GLN A 141 13.25 2.79 -2.58
N LYS A 142 14.42 3.24 -2.12
CA LYS A 142 14.77 3.37 -0.70
C LYS A 142 15.48 4.70 -0.44
N LEU A 143 15.16 5.38 0.66
CA LEU A 143 15.95 6.54 1.13
C LEU A 143 17.31 6.07 1.64
N LEU A 144 18.37 6.81 1.36
CA LEU A 144 19.72 6.51 1.82
C LEU A 144 20.28 7.60 2.73
N ARG A 145 20.97 7.18 3.79
CA ARG A 145 21.86 8.04 4.57
C ARG A 145 23.24 8.11 3.90
N ALA A 146 24.00 9.16 4.22
CA ALA A 146 25.37 9.32 3.72
C ALA A 146 26.27 8.11 4.06
N SER A 147 26.08 7.49 5.24
CA SER A 147 26.80 6.28 5.64
C SER A 147 26.44 5.07 4.78
N GLU A 148 25.17 4.92 4.39
CA GLU A 148 24.71 3.83 3.52
C GLU A 148 25.23 4.02 2.09
N ILE A 149 25.25 5.26 1.58
CA ILE A 149 25.89 5.58 0.30
C ILE A 149 27.37 5.20 0.35
N HIS A 150 28.08 5.60 1.41
CA HIS A 150 29.49 5.25 1.57
C HIS A 150 29.69 3.73 1.55
N ALA A 151 28.88 2.98 2.32
CA ALA A 151 28.94 1.52 2.36
C ALA A 151 28.65 0.87 0.99
N LEU A 152 27.69 1.40 0.22
CA LEU A 152 27.41 0.90 -1.13
C LEU A 152 28.57 1.16 -2.10
N LEU A 153 29.24 2.30 -1.99
CA LEU A 153 30.32 2.71 -2.89
C LEU A 153 31.67 2.05 -2.57
N THR A 154 31.95 1.76 -1.29
CA THR A 154 33.25 1.22 -0.84
C THR A 154 33.20 -0.25 -0.44
N GLY A 155 32.00 -0.80 -0.25
CA GLY A 155 31.79 -2.19 0.11
C GLY A 155 32.06 -3.17 -1.03
N GLY A 156 31.84 -4.45 -0.74
CA GLY A 156 31.90 -5.53 -1.73
C GLY A 156 30.68 -5.55 -2.65
N GLU A 157 30.09 -6.73 -2.83
CA GLU A 157 28.82 -6.84 -3.58
C GLU A 157 27.72 -6.02 -2.87
N PRO A 158 27.11 -5.03 -3.54
CA PRO A 158 26.16 -4.13 -2.89
C PRO A 158 24.88 -4.87 -2.55
N ARG A 159 24.48 -4.76 -1.29
CA ARG A 159 23.27 -5.39 -0.74
C ARG A 159 22.42 -4.38 0.00
N VAL A 160 21.11 -4.62 -0.01
CA VAL A 160 20.12 -3.76 0.64
C VAL A 160 19.26 -4.56 1.60
N SER A 161 18.99 -3.97 2.75
CA SER A 161 18.10 -4.50 3.78
C SER A 161 17.11 -3.42 4.25
N GLY A 162 16.07 -3.85 4.94
CA GLY A 162 15.05 -2.98 5.53
C GLY A 162 13.94 -2.64 4.54
N TYR A 163 13.29 -1.51 4.77
CA TYR A 163 12.13 -1.09 4.00
C TYR A 163 12.52 -0.43 2.67
N CYS A 164 11.74 -0.71 1.63
CA CYS A 164 11.73 -0.03 0.35
C CYS A 164 10.30 0.05 -0.20
N HIS A 165 10.04 0.94 -1.15
CA HIS A 165 8.70 1.26 -1.63
C HIS A 165 8.61 1.10 -3.14
N HIS A 166 7.40 0.93 -3.66
CA HIS A 166 7.18 0.96 -5.10
C HIS A 166 7.42 2.38 -5.63
N ALA A 167 8.34 2.57 -6.58
CA ALA A 167 8.79 3.91 -6.97
C ALA A 167 7.69 4.75 -7.65
N LEU A 168 6.71 4.11 -8.30
CA LEU A 168 5.58 4.81 -8.91
C LEU A 168 4.68 5.46 -7.86
N ASP A 169 4.52 4.83 -6.69
CA ASP A 169 3.62 5.28 -5.61
C ASP A 169 4.11 6.58 -4.96
N VAL A 170 5.35 6.99 -5.22
CA VAL A 170 5.96 8.23 -4.71
C VAL A 170 6.41 9.16 -5.83
N SER A 171 6.17 8.79 -7.09
CA SER A 171 6.71 9.51 -8.26
C SER A 171 6.14 10.93 -8.42
N HIS A 172 4.97 11.21 -7.85
CA HIS A 172 4.33 12.52 -7.83
C HIS A 172 4.88 13.46 -6.74
N ILE A 173 5.68 12.95 -5.79
CA ILE A 173 6.20 13.71 -4.66
C ILE A 173 7.60 14.24 -4.97
N ALA A 174 7.68 15.44 -5.55
CA ALA A 174 8.94 16.08 -5.91
C ALA A 174 9.61 16.86 -4.77
N THR A 175 8.90 17.12 -3.67
CA THR A 175 9.44 17.93 -2.54
C THR A 175 10.11 17.01 -1.51
N PRO A 176 11.43 17.16 -1.23
CA PRO A 176 12.17 16.26 -0.34
C PRO A 176 11.56 16.10 1.06
N ALA A 177 11.20 17.21 1.71
CA ALA A 177 10.62 17.17 3.05
C ALA A 177 9.27 16.44 3.06
N VAL A 178 8.45 16.63 2.01
CA VAL A 178 7.16 15.94 1.86
C VAL A 178 7.38 14.45 1.59
N LEU A 179 8.36 14.07 0.78
CA LEU A 179 8.68 12.66 0.54
C LEU A 179 9.19 11.97 1.81
N ALA A 180 10.08 12.61 2.57
CA ALA A 180 10.59 12.06 3.82
C ALA A 180 9.48 11.87 4.87
N ASP A 181 8.59 12.87 5.01
CA ASP A 181 7.42 12.78 5.89
C ASP A 181 6.42 11.72 5.42
N ALA A 182 6.15 11.68 4.10
CA ALA A 182 5.27 10.69 3.50
C ALA A 182 5.73 9.26 3.77
N LEU A 183 7.05 9.04 3.83
CA LEU A 183 7.70 7.76 4.15
C LEU A 183 7.92 7.50 5.65
N ALA A 184 7.41 8.38 6.53
CA ALA A 184 7.66 8.37 7.98
C ALA A 184 9.15 8.32 8.34
N GLN A 185 9.99 8.99 7.53
CA GLN A 185 11.45 9.00 7.60
C GLN A 185 12.04 10.43 7.54
N PRO A 186 11.56 11.38 8.38
CA PRO A 186 12.03 12.78 8.34
C PRO A 186 13.55 12.91 8.56
N ASP A 187 14.15 12.02 9.36
CA ASP A 187 15.58 12.02 9.68
C ASP A 187 16.52 11.68 8.50
N PHE A 188 15.97 11.36 7.33
CA PHE A 188 16.75 11.17 6.11
C PHE A 188 16.98 12.47 5.35
N LEU A 189 16.23 13.54 5.66
CA LEU A 189 16.44 14.86 5.09
C LEU A 189 17.83 15.37 5.49
N THR A 190 18.62 15.75 4.51
CA THR A 190 19.96 16.28 4.75
C THR A 190 19.90 17.74 5.22
N SER A 191 21.01 18.28 5.70
CA SER A 191 21.10 19.66 6.18
C SER A 191 20.88 20.71 5.08
N ASP A 192 21.06 20.35 3.80
CA ASP A 192 20.79 21.25 2.66
C ASP A 192 19.36 21.10 2.11
N GLY A 193 18.53 20.27 2.76
CA GLY A 193 17.14 20.02 2.39
C GLY A 193 16.96 19.05 1.23
N SER A 194 18.00 18.32 0.82
CA SER A 194 17.91 17.26 -0.19
C SER A 194 17.65 15.88 0.42
N LEU A 195 17.28 14.92 -0.43
CA LEU A 195 17.24 13.49 -0.12
C LEU A 195 18.15 12.69 -1.04
N ASN A 196 18.72 11.61 -0.52
CA ASN A 196 19.41 10.61 -1.34
C ASN A 196 18.51 9.39 -1.49
N LEU A 197 18.40 8.89 -2.72
CA LEU A 197 17.51 7.79 -3.08
C LEU A 197 18.33 6.68 -3.76
N LEU A 198 17.98 5.44 -3.46
CA LEU A 198 18.38 4.26 -4.22
C LEU A 198 17.19 3.79 -5.04
N ARG A 199 17.37 3.60 -6.35
CA ARG A 199 16.37 3.01 -7.24
C ARG A 199 16.93 1.79 -7.94
N TRP A 200 16.18 0.70 -7.97
CA TRP A 200 16.61 -0.51 -8.67
C TRP A 200 15.43 -1.36 -9.12
N ARG A 201 15.70 -2.24 -10.09
CA ARG A 201 14.76 -3.28 -10.49
C ARG A 201 15.05 -4.53 -9.65
N PRO A 202 14.07 -5.05 -8.91
CA PRO A 202 14.23 -6.24 -8.09
C PRO A 202 14.44 -7.51 -8.93
N VAL A 203 15.21 -8.45 -8.41
CA VAL A 203 15.27 -9.85 -8.86
C VAL A 203 14.86 -10.73 -7.70
N GLY A 204 14.20 -11.87 -7.98
CA GLY A 204 13.58 -12.69 -6.94
C GLY A 204 12.49 -11.89 -6.22
N LEU A 205 11.40 -11.56 -6.93
CA LEU A 205 10.32 -10.70 -6.41
C LEU A 205 9.71 -11.24 -5.10
N GLU A 206 9.76 -12.55 -4.89
CA GLU A 206 9.36 -13.21 -3.65
C GLU A 206 10.18 -12.80 -2.41
N MET A 207 11.39 -12.25 -2.61
CA MET A 207 12.22 -11.70 -1.54
C MET A 207 11.72 -10.32 -1.05
N TYR A 208 10.86 -9.67 -1.82
CA TYR A 208 10.28 -8.35 -1.53
C TYR A 208 8.92 -8.54 -0.88
N ARG A 209 8.96 -9.01 0.36
CA ARG A 209 7.75 -9.42 1.07
C ARG A 209 7.02 -8.19 1.59
N THR A 210 5.72 -8.13 1.34
CA THR A 210 4.83 -7.18 2.01
C THR A 210 4.90 -7.40 3.52
N PRO A 211 5.23 -6.37 4.32
CA PRO A 211 5.44 -6.50 5.76
C PRO A 211 4.10 -6.51 6.51
N TYR A 212 3.31 -7.58 6.34
CA TYR A 212 2.14 -7.79 7.19
C TYR A 212 2.59 -8.08 8.63
N GLY A 213 2.01 -7.40 9.61
CA GLY A 213 2.50 -7.48 10.99
C GLY A 213 1.80 -6.53 11.96
N GLY A 214 2.49 -6.22 13.06
CA GLY A 214 2.04 -5.24 14.04
C GLY A 214 3.18 -4.77 14.95
N THR A 215 2.83 -3.94 15.94
CA THR A 215 3.78 -3.45 16.94
C THR A 215 4.06 -4.43 18.07
N ASP A 216 3.31 -5.52 18.11
CA ASP A 216 3.46 -6.62 19.05
C ASP A 216 3.00 -7.92 18.37
N GLU A 217 3.19 -9.04 19.08
CA GLU A 217 2.88 -10.36 18.56
C GLU A 217 1.38 -10.56 18.32
N ALA A 218 0.52 -10.02 19.18
CA ALA A 218 -0.94 -10.16 19.05
C ALA A 218 -1.45 -9.46 17.78
N ARG A 219 -0.97 -8.24 17.52
CA ARG A 219 -1.29 -7.49 16.30
C ARG A 219 -0.73 -8.17 15.05
N ARG A 220 0.48 -8.73 15.12
CA ARG A 220 1.04 -9.54 14.02
C ARG A 220 0.14 -10.74 13.71
N GLU A 221 -0.31 -11.45 14.74
CA GLU A 221 -1.20 -12.60 14.58
C GLU A 221 -2.56 -12.21 13.98
N ALA A 222 -3.13 -11.07 14.39
CA ALA A 222 -4.43 -10.58 13.92
C ALA A 222 -4.50 -10.39 12.39
N VAL A 223 -3.37 -10.11 11.73
CA VAL A 223 -3.29 -9.96 10.27
C VAL A 223 -2.68 -11.20 9.57
N ALA A 224 -2.44 -12.28 10.33
CA ALA A 224 -1.62 -13.42 9.92
C ALA A 224 -0.30 -12.97 9.27
N GLY A 225 0.34 -12.01 9.93
CA GLY A 225 1.58 -11.36 9.50
C GLY A 225 2.82 -12.12 9.93
N TRP A 226 3.98 -11.52 9.72
CA TRP A 226 5.29 -12.11 10.04
C TRP A 226 6.28 -11.08 10.62
N VAL A 227 5.89 -9.81 10.69
CA VAL A 227 6.73 -8.72 11.17
C VAL A 227 6.21 -8.21 12.52
N VAL A 228 7.12 -8.03 13.48
CA VAL A 228 6.92 -7.18 14.66
C VAL A 228 7.90 -6.03 14.57
N GLU A 229 7.43 -4.80 14.63
CA GLU A 229 8.25 -3.58 14.49
C GLU A 229 7.74 -2.43 15.34
N GLU A 230 8.62 -1.48 15.64
CA GLU A 230 8.27 -0.33 16.47
C GLU A 230 7.31 0.66 15.77
N PRO A 231 6.54 1.47 16.54
CA PRO A 231 5.77 2.56 15.99
C PRO A 231 6.64 3.51 15.12
N PRO A 232 6.10 4.07 14.04
CA PRO A 232 4.68 4.12 13.65
C PRO A 232 4.21 2.95 12.75
N PHE A 233 4.87 1.78 12.74
CA PHE A 233 4.51 0.66 11.88
C PHE A 233 3.04 0.22 12.00
N VAL A 234 2.32 0.18 10.87
CA VAL A 234 0.89 -0.22 10.79
C VAL A 234 0.67 -1.67 10.37
N GLY A 235 1.65 -2.30 9.72
CA GLY A 235 1.62 -3.74 9.46
C GLY A 235 0.61 -4.23 8.44
N LEU A 236 0.11 -3.35 7.56
CA LEU A 236 -0.81 -3.69 6.47
C LEU A 236 -0.18 -3.59 5.07
N GLY A 237 1.15 -3.48 5.00
CA GLY A 237 1.88 -3.39 3.73
C GLY A 237 1.88 -2.01 3.08
N LEU A 238 1.43 -1.01 3.83
CA LEU A 238 1.43 0.40 3.46
C LEU A 238 2.22 1.18 4.49
N VAL A 239 2.91 2.22 4.02
CA VAL A 239 3.50 3.22 4.92
C VAL A 239 2.39 3.85 5.76
N PRO A 240 2.62 4.14 7.06
CA PRO A 240 1.64 4.76 7.96
C PRO A 240 1.37 6.23 7.62
N ASN A 241 0.76 6.47 6.46
CA ASN A 241 0.40 7.79 5.96
C ASN A 241 -1.09 7.84 5.63
N ARG A 242 -1.77 8.91 6.06
CA ARG A 242 -3.22 9.07 5.87
C ARG A 242 -3.60 9.67 4.53
N ASP A 243 -2.67 10.38 3.90
CA ASP A 243 -2.92 11.18 2.70
C ASP A 243 -2.33 10.52 1.44
N GLN A 244 -1.43 9.55 1.64
CA GLN A 244 -0.69 8.89 0.57
C GLN A 244 -0.77 7.37 0.72
N VAL A 245 -1.16 6.70 -0.35
CA VAL A 245 -1.06 5.24 -0.45
C VAL A 245 0.32 4.90 -0.99
N ILE A 246 1.20 4.44 -0.12
CA ILE A 246 2.56 4.05 -0.50
C ILE A 246 2.80 2.61 -0.06
N ARG A 247 2.98 1.71 -1.03
CA ARG A 247 3.27 0.30 -0.74
C ARG A 247 4.69 0.13 -0.24
N GLU A 248 4.84 -0.65 0.82
CA GLU A 248 6.12 -0.99 1.42
C GLU A 248 6.45 -2.47 1.28
N TYR A 249 7.74 -2.75 1.14
CA TYR A 249 8.31 -4.09 1.09
C TYR A 249 9.48 -4.14 2.06
N LYS A 250 9.65 -5.28 2.74
CA LYS A 250 10.77 -5.52 3.63
C LYS A 250 11.71 -6.57 3.03
N VAL A 251 12.97 -6.17 2.84
CA VAL A 251 14.01 -7.01 2.22
C VAL A 251 15.14 -7.31 3.20
N TYR A 252 15.81 -8.45 3.01
CA TYR A 252 16.94 -8.89 3.82
C TYR A 252 18.15 -9.22 2.94
N GLY A 253 19.08 -8.29 2.84
CA GLY A 253 20.36 -8.49 2.17
C GLY A 253 20.25 -8.82 0.69
N VAL A 254 19.22 -8.31 -0.01
CA VAL A 254 19.04 -8.53 -1.45
C VAL A 254 20.19 -7.86 -2.22
N ALA A 255 20.72 -8.54 -3.22
CA ALA A 255 21.77 -7.98 -4.07
C ALA A 255 21.17 -6.94 -5.03
N LEU A 256 21.91 -5.85 -5.28
CA LEU A 256 21.50 -4.89 -6.30
C LEU A 256 21.81 -5.41 -7.71
N THR A 257 20.88 -5.18 -8.63
CA THR A 257 21.02 -5.56 -10.03
C THR A 257 21.85 -4.55 -10.81
N HIS A 258 22.40 -4.98 -11.95
CA HIS A 258 22.93 -4.05 -12.93
C HIS A 258 21.92 -2.93 -13.24
N GLY A 259 22.40 -1.69 -13.32
CA GLY A 259 21.56 -0.52 -13.56
C GLY A 259 20.83 0.00 -12.32
N ALA A 260 21.14 -0.49 -11.11
CA ALA A 260 20.73 0.20 -9.88
C ALA A 260 21.37 1.60 -9.81
N GLU A 261 20.65 2.58 -9.28
CA GLU A 261 21.01 3.99 -9.38
C GLU A 261 20.93 4.69 -8.03
N ILE A 262 21.90 5.55 -7.75
CA ILE A 262 21.85 6.49 -6.63
C ILE A 262 21.48 7.86 -7.19
N TRP A 263 20.46 8.46 -6.61
CA TRP A 263 19.89 9.74 -6.98
C TRP A 263 19.94 10.73 -5.82
N GLU A 264 20.02 12.01 -6.15
CA GLU A 264 19.80 13.13 -5.25
C GLU A 264 18.51 13.84 -5.68
N LEU A 265 17.51 13.90 -4.81
CA LEU A 265 16.36 14.79 -4.96
C LEU A 265 16.71 16.09 -4.24
N THR A 266 17.05 17.11 -5.01
CA THR A 266 17.51 18.40 -4.48
C THR A 266 16.37 19.15 -3.77
N SER A 267 16.70 20.13 -2.94
CA SER A 267 15.73 21.02 -2.28
C SER A 267 14.83 21.80 -3.25
N ALA A 268 15.24 21.94 -4.52
CA ALA A 268 14.44 22.52 -5.60
C ALA A 268 13.51 21.50 -6.30
N GLY A 269 13.47 20.24 -5.83
CA GLY A 269 12.66 19.17 -6.42
C GLY A 269 13.18 18.61 -7.73
N THR A 270 14.47 18.84 -8.03
CA THR A 270 15.13 18.26 -9.22
C THR A 270 15.87 16.98 -8.85
N GLU A 271 15.66 15.92 -9.62
CA GLU A 271 16.37 14.64 -9.49
C GLU A 271 17.67 14.65 -10.28
N ILE A 272 18.78 14.36 -9.60
CA ILE A 272 20.11 14.27 -10.20
C ILE A 272 20.65 12.88 -9.94
N ARG A 273 20.87 12.10 -11.02
CA ARG A 273 21.51 10.80 -10.90
C ARG A 273 22.98 11.01 -10.56
N ARG A 274 23.43 10.45 -9.44
CA ARG A 274 24.80 10.57 -8.92
C ARG A 274 25.66 9.38 -9.29
N ALA A 275 25.10 8.18 -9.30
CA ALA A 275 25.84 6.97 -9.65
C ALA A 275 24.95 5.88 -10.24
N VAL A 276 25.56 4.98 -11.02
CA VAL A 276 24.93 3.76 -11.56
C VAL A 276 25.81 2.55 -11.26
N TYR A 277 25.20 1.47 -10.78
CA TYR A 277 25.87 0.21 -10.51
C TYR A 277 25.97 -0.65 -11.78
N HIS A 278 27.16 -1.17 -12.05
CA HIS A 278 27.40 -2.07 -13.18
C HIS A 278 27.71 -3.48 -12.67
N GLY A 279 26.78 -4.41 -12.91
CA GLY A 279 26.86 -5.80 -12.43
C GLY A 279 28.12 -6.55 -12.88
N ASP A 280 28.52 -6.46 -14.16
CA ASP A 280 29.64 -7.27 -14.67
C ASP A 280 31.00 -6.93 -14.04
N VAL A 281 31.28 -5.63 -13.87
CA VAL A 281 32.51 -5.13 -13.23
C VAL A 281 32.34 -4.90 -11.72
N ARG A 282 31.15 -5.21 -11.18
CA ARG A 282 30.78 -5.09 -9.76
C ARG A 282 31.20 -3.78 -9.10
N ARG A 283 30.98 -2.66 -9.79
CA ARG A 283 31.36 -1.33 -9.28
C ARG A 283 30.32 -0.28 -9.60
N TRP A 284 30.33 0.79 -8.80
CA TRP A 284 29.59 2.01 -9.07
C TRP A 284 30.38 2.94 -9.97
N PHE A 285 29.67 3.57 -10.91
CA PHE A 285 30.19 4.64 -11.73
C PHE A 285 29.49 5.93 -11.38
N ALA A 286 30.25 6.97 -11.04
CA ALA A 286 29.72 8.30 -10.87
C ALA A 286 29.20 8.84 -12.20
N VAL A 287 28.04 9.49 -12.19
CA VAL A 287 27.51 10.21 -13.34
C VAL A 287 27.97 11.66 -13.21
N GLY A 288 28.87 12.09 -14.10
CA GLY A 288 29.31 13.48 -14.15
C GLY A 288 28.19 14.39 -14.63
N ARG A 289 28.13 15.62 -14.12
CA ARG A 289 27.39 16.70 -14.80
C ARG A 289 28.09 16.95 -16.14
N ALA A 290 27.36 16.84 -17.25
CA ALA A 290 27.78 17.54 -18.45
C ALA A 290 27.80 19.04 -18.09
N THR A 291 28.99 19.61 -18.03
CA THR A 291 29.21 21.06 -17.86
C THR A 291 28.73 21.82 -19.07
#